data_AF-A0A0N4U979-F1
#
_entry.id   AF-A0A0N4U979-F1
#
_cell.length_a   1.000
_cell.length_b   1.000
_cell.length_c   1.000
_cell.angle_alpha   90.00
_cell.angle_beta   90.00
_cell.angle_gamma   90.00
#
_symmetry.space_group_name_H-M   'P 1'
#
loop_
_entity.id
_entity.type
_entity.pdbx_description
1 polymer ?
#
loop_
_entity_poly.entity_id
_entity_poly.type
_entity_poly.pdbx_seq_one_letter_code
_entity_poly.pdbx_strand_id
1 'polypeptide(L)'
;MSRPKKGDSTADQIKIATQLRGTIMPIKKRARAEKARAITDGERKFEVFRYLRRVRADKRLKGAREKKAREIVEENVTVGGRR
;
A
#
# COMPACT_ATOMS: atom_id res chain seq x y z
N MET A 1 -46.85 0.85 18.79
CA MET A 1 -45.77 1.79 18.40
C MET A 1 -46.40 3.09 17.91
N SER A 2 -46.84 3.96 18.82
CA SER A 2 -47.78 5.04 18.45
C SER A 2 -47.11 6.34 17.97
N ARG A 3 -45.81 6.56 18.26
CA ARG A 3 -45.10 7.80 17.89
C ARG A 3 -43.63 7.52 17.55
N PRO A 4 -43.34 6.88 16.39
CA PRO A 4 -41.95 6.70 15.96
C PRO A 4 -41.27 8.07 15.78
N LYS A 5 -40.07 8.22 16.34
CA LYS A 5 -39.22 9.40 16.17
C LYS A 5 -38.40 9.29 14.88
N LYS A 6 -37.76 10.39 14.49
CA LYS A 6 -36.79 10.42 13.38
C LYS A 6 -35.60 9.52 13.75
N GLY A 7 -35.61 8.28 13.29
CA GLY A 7 -34.58 7.27 13.57
C GLY A 7 -35.14 5.88 13.92
N ASP A 8 -36.44 5.78 14.23
CA ASP A 8 -37.06 4.49 14.54
C ASP A 8 -37.31 3.66 13.27
N SER A 9 -37.34 2.33 13.45
CA SER A 9 -37.60 1.38 12.38
C SER A 9 -39.03 1.49 11.82
N THR A 10 -39.20 1.16 10.54
CA THR A 10 -40.53 1.08 9.93
C THR A 10 -41.33 -0.11 10.49
N ALA A 11 -42.65 -0.09 10.36
CA ALA A 11 -43.51 -1.18 10.85
C ALA A 11 -43.12 -2.55 10.25
N ASP A 12 -42.66 -2.55 8.99
CA ASP A 12 -42.21 -3.76 8.31
C ASP A 12 -40.92 -4.31 8.90
N GLN A 13 -39.97 -3.44 9.25
CA GLN A 13 -38.72 -3.85 9.92
C GLN A 13 -38.97 -4.44 11.31
N ILE A 14 -39.93 -3.88 12.07
CA ILE A 14 -40.26 -4.36 13.42
C ILE A 14 -40.84 -5.78 13.37
N LYS A 15 -41.68 -6.09 12.38
CA LYS A 15 -42.25 -7.44 12.22
C LYS A 15 -41.20 -8.50 11.92
N ILE A 16 -40.13 -8.14 11.22
CA ILE A 16 -39.06 -9.06 10.78
C ILE A 16 -37.92 -9.14 11.81
N ALA A 17 -37.86 -8.23 12.79
CA ALA A 17 -36.77 -8.12 13.73
C ALA A 17 -36.59 -9.39 14.59
N THR A 18 -35.41 -10.00 14.49
CA THR A 18 -35.00 -11.16 15.31
C THR A 18 -33.55 -10.98 15.79
N GLN A 19 -33.20 -11.57 16.94
CA GLN A 19 -31.84 -11.52 17.46
C GLN A 19 -30.94 -12.49 16.66
N LEU A 20 -29.90 -11.96 16.01
CA LEU A 20 -28.87 -12.77 15.38
C LEU A 20 -28.00 -13.43 16.47
N ARG A 21 -27.87 -14.75 16.45
CA ARG A 21 -26.90 -15.49 17.29
C ARG A 21 -25.60 -15.69 16.50
N GLY A 22 -24.47 -15.40 17.14
CA GLY A 22 -23.12 -15.51 16.54
C GLY A 22 -22.45 -14.16 16.33
N THR A 23 -21.31 -14.15 15.64
CA THR A 23 -20.56 -12.92 15.36
C THR A 23 -21.33 -12.04 14.39
N ILE A 24 -21.69 -10.83 14.85
CA ILE A 24 -22.34 -9.82 14.04
C ILE A 24 -21.33 -9.35 12.98
N MET A 25 -21.68 -9.48 11.69
CA MET A 25 -20.85 -9.12 10.53
C MET A 25 -19.43 -9.73 10.56
N PRO A 26 -19.28 -11.04 10.29
CA PRO A 26 -17.97 -11.69 10.32
C PRO A 26 -17.03 -11.09 9.27
N ILE A 27 -15.80 -10.79 9.68
CA ILE A 27 -14.74 -10.30 8.78
C ILE A 27 -14.32 -11.44 7.85
N LYS A 28 -14.74 -11.35 6.58
CA LYS A 28 -14.36 -12.31 5.54
C LYS A 28 -13.14 -11.78 4.79
N LYS A 29 -12.05 -12.56 4.80
CA LYS A 29 -10.89 -12.32 3.92
C LYS A 29 -11.25 -12.70 2.49
N ARG A 30 -11.81 -11.76 1.73
CA ARG A 30 -12.08 -11.97 0.30
C ARG A 30 -10.78 -11.76 -0.47
N ALA A 31 -10.30 -12.81 -1.14
CA ALA A 31 -9.27 -12.66 -2.16
C ALA A 31 -9.93 -12.24 -3.48
N ARG A 32 -9.41 -11.20 -4.13
CA ARG A 32 -9.83 -10.83 -5.48
C ARG A 32 -9.04 -11.68 -6.46
N ALA A 33 -9.69 -12.66 -7.09
CA ALA A 33 -9.09 -13.37 -8.21
C ALA A 33 -9.12 -12.46 -9.46
N GLU A 34 -7.95 -12.19 -10.03
CA GLU A 34 -7.84 -11.46 -11.29
C GLU A 34 -8.04 -12.42 -12.48
N LYS A 35 -8.75 -11.95 -13.52
CA LYS A 35 -8.92 -12.74 -14.75
C LYS A 35 -7.61 -12.76 -15.54
N ALA A 36 -7.38 -13.84 -16.28
CA ALA A 36 -6.27 -13.92 -17.22
C ALA A 36 -6.35 -12.76 -18.23
N ARG A 37 -5.23 -12.06 -18.41
CA ARG A 37 -5.08 -10.93 -19.33
C ARG A 37 -3.85 -11.13 -20.21
N ALA A 38 -3.87 -10.54 -21.40
CA ALA A 38 -2.69 -10.52 -22.25
C ALA A 38 -1.55 -9.78 -21.54
N ILE A 39 -0.34 -10.36 -21.59
CA ILE A 39 0.87 -9.76 -21.01
C ILE A 39 1.23 -8.53 -21.85
N THR A 40 1.42 -7.39 -21.18
CA THR A 40 1.83 -6.15 -21.85
C THR A 40 3.31 -6.18 -22.23
N ASP A 41 3.72 -5.41 -23.23
CA ASP A 41 5.13 -5.32 -23.62
C ASP A 41 6.02 -4.76 -22.50
N GLY A 42 5.46 -3.91 -21.63
CA GLY A 42 6.14 -3.40 -20.44
C GLY A 42 6.44 -4.49 -19.42
N GLU A 43 5.47 -5.37 -19.14
CA GLU A 43 5.65 -6.52 -18.25
C GLU A 43 6.67 -7.52 -18.83
N ARG A 44 6.69 -7.71 -20.16
CA ARG A 44 7.66 -8.60 -20.82
C ARG A 44 9.10 -8.10 -20.73
N LYS A 45 9.30 -6.79 -20.84
CA LYS A 45 10.63 -6.15 -20.74
C LYS A 45 11.11 -6.00 -19.30
N PHE A 46 10.24 -6.23 -18.31
CA PHE A 46 10.58 -6.02 -16.91
C PHE A 46 11.41 -7.19 -16.34
N GLU A 47 12.72 -6.96 -16.20
CA GLU A 47 13.65 -7.90 -15.58
C GLU A 47 13.51 -7.90 -14.04
N VAL A 48 12.50 -8.64 -13.53
CA VAL A 48 12.16 -8.71 -12.09
C VAL A 48 13.37 -9.06 -11.22
N PHE A 49 14.18 -10.05 -11.63
CA PHE A 49 15.32 -10.50 -10.84
C PHE A 49 16.37 -9.41 -10.67
N ARG A 50 16.71 -8.71 -11.77
CA ARG A 50 17.67 -7.59 -11.75
C ARG A 50 17.13 -6.43 -10.92
N TYR A 51 15.84 -6.11 -11.06
CA TYR A 51 15.18 -5.09 -10.25
C TYR A 51 15.29 -5.40 -8.75
N LEU A 52 14.95 -6.61 -8.32
CA LEU A 52 15.06 -7.02 -6.92
C LEU A 52 16.50 -6.96 -6.38
N ARG A 53 17.49 -7.35 -7.19
CA ARG A 53 18.92 -7.24 -6.83
C ARG A 53 19.34 -5.79 -6.65
N ARG A 54 18.91 -4.90 -7.56
CA ARG A 54 19.15 -3.45 -7.46
C ARG A 54 18.55 -2.87 -6.18
N VAL A 55 17.28 -3.15 -5.87
CA VAL A 55 16.61 -2.67 -4.64
C VAL A 55 17.35 -3.12 -3.37
N ARG A 56 17.81 -4.38 -3.33
CA ARG A 56 18.62 -4.89 -2.20
C ARG A 56 19.98 -4.18 -2.11
N ALA A 57 20.64 -3.95 -3.24
CA ALA A 57 21.90 -3.23 -3.29
C ALA A 57 21.75 -1.77 -2.87
N ASP A 58 20.67 -1.10 -3.28
CA ASP A 58 20.35 0.28 -2.91
C ASP A 58 20.10 0.40 -1.41
N LYS A 59 19.34 -0.53 -0.81
CA LYS A 59 19.16 -0.60 0.65
C LYS A 59 20.49 -0.80 1.40
N ARG A 60 21.35 -1.70 0.90
CA ARG A 60 22.66 -1.99 1.51
C ARG A 60 23.64 -0.82 1.39
N LEU A 61 23.67 -0.15 0.25
CA LEU A 61 24.66 0.88 -0.08
C LEU A 61 24.19 2.30 0.24
N LYS A 62 22.98 2.49 0.77
CA LYS A 62 22.43 3.82 1.09
C LYS A 62 23.41 4.66 1.92
N GLY A 63 23.88 4.14 3.05
CA GLY A 63 24.81 4.88 3.93
C GLY A 63 26.18 5.15 3.28
N ALA A 64 26.71 4.19 2.52
CA ALA A 64 27.96 4.38 1.78
C ALA A 64 27.84 5.43 0.68
N ARG A 65 26.69 5.48 -0.01
CA ARG A 65 26.39 6.49 -1.02
C ARG A 65 26.15 7.87 -0.41
N GLU A 66 25.47 7.95 0.74
CA GLU A 66 25.30 9.21 1.49
C GLU A 66 26.64 9.74 2.00
N LYS A 67 27.49 8.89 2.58
CA LYS A 67 28.84 9.27 2.99
C LYS A 67 29.65 9.78 1.80
N LYS A 68 29.69 9.02 0.71
CA LYS A 68 30.40 9.43 -0.52
C LYS A 68 29.84 10.75 -1.09
N ALA A 69 28.54 10.97 -1.04
CA ALA A 69 27.93 12.22 -1.47
C ALA A 69 28.36 13.41 -0.57
N ARG A 70 28.45 13.22 0.75
CA ARG A 70 28.97 14.24 1.69
C ARG A 70 30.44 14.56 1.42
N GLU A 71 31.28 13.54 1.28
CA GLU A 71 32.71 13.70 0.96
C GLU A 71 32.92 14.44 -0.37
N ILE A 72 32.16 14.10 -1.42
CA ILE A 72 32.21 14.81 -2.71
C ILE A 72 31.81 16.27 -2.55
N VAL A 73 30.79 16.59 -1.74
CA VAL A 73 30.38 17.97 -1.49
C VAL A 73 31.46 18.74 -0.73
N GLU A 74 32.05 18.16 0.32
CA GLU A 74 33.15 18.76 1.07
C GLU A 74 34.39 19.00 0.19
N GLU A 75 34.76 18.03 -0.64
CA GLU A 75 35.88 18.14 -1.58
C GLU A 75 35.65 19.26 -2.60
N ASN A 76 34.47 19.31 -3.23
CA ASN A 76 34.13 20.37 -4.19
C ASN A 76 34.14 21.77 -3.56
N VAL A 77 33.70 21.90 -2.30
CA VAL A 77 33.81 23.17 -1.54
C VAL A 77 35.28 23.54 -1.31
N THR A 78 36.14 22.57 -0.98
CA THR A 78 37.56 22.83 -0.70
C THR A 78 38.42 23.11 -1.95
N VAL A 79 38.00 22.63 -3.12
CA VAL A 79 38.69 22.86 -4.41
C VAL A 79 38.17 24.15 -5.07
N GLY A 80 36.87 24.45 -4.93
CA GLY A 80 36.25 25.68 -5.44
C GLY A 80 36.65 26.95 -4.69
N GLY A 81 37.19 26.85 -3.47
CA GLY A 81 37.71 27.98 -2.69
C GLY A 81 39.23 28.21 -2.82
N ARG A 82 39.94 27.44 -3.66
CA ARG A 82 41.41 27.52 -3.85
C ARG A 82 41.82 28.13 -5.20
N ARG A 83 40.91 28.80 -5.90
CA ARG A 83 41.16 29.65 -7.08
C ARG A 83 40.49 30.99 -6.87
#